data_AF-U1GEV6-F1
#
_entry.id   AF-U1GEV6-F1
#
_cell.length_a   1.000
_cell.length_b   1.000
_cell.length_c   1.000
_cell.angle_alpha   90.00
_cell.angle_beta   90.00
_cell.angle_gamma   90.00
#
_symmetry.space_group_name_H-M   'P 1'
#
loop_
_entity.id
_entity.type
_entity.pdbx_description
1 polymer ?
#
loop_
_entity_poly.entity_id
_entity_poly.type
_entity_poly.pdbx_seq_one_letter_code
_entity_poly.pdbx_strand_id
1 'polypeptide(L)'
;MSHRKPIRAAGAVVLRTRTDGTREVLVVHRPRYRDITLPKGKQHKNEPLPLTAVREVAEETGCRIRLGVPLQPVEYSIRKVGPKVVSWW
;
A
#
# COMPACT_ATOMS: atom_id res chain seq x y z
N MET A 1 -28.90 -5.43 6.22
CA MET A 1 -27.78 -4.46 6.23
C MET A 1 -27.13 -4.44 4.86
N SER A 2 -27.03 -3.27 4.21
CA SER A 2 -26.42 -3.15 2.89
C SER A 2 -24.92 -3.50 2.98
N HIS A 3 -24.52 -4.64 2.40
CA HIS A 3 -23.12 -5.05 2.30
C HIS A 3 -22.44 -4.16 1.27
N ARG A 4 -21.98 -2.98 1.68
CA ARG A 4 -21.14 -2.14 0.83
C ARG A 4 -19.88 -2.93 0.47
N LYS A 5 -19.61 -3.07 -0.83
CA LYS A 5 -18.38 -3.70 -1.32
C LYS A 5 -17.17 -3.03 -0.68
N PRO A 6 -16.18 -3.80 -0.19
CA PRO A 6 -15.01 -3.23 0.45
C PRO A 6 -14.21 -2.40 -0.56
N ILE A 7 -13.69 -1.26 -0.10
CA ILE A 7 -12.67 -0.53 -0.85
C ILE A 7 -11.41 -1.39 -0.83
N ARG A 8 -10.93 -1.72 -2.03
CA ARG A 8 -9.68 -2.45 -2.21
C ARG A 8 -8.53 -1.48 -2.45
N ALA A 9 -7.41 -1.76 -1.81
CA ALA A 9 -6.18 -1.00 -1.91
C ALA A 9 -5.00 -1.96 -1.85
N ALA A 10 -3.85 -1.51 -2.33
CA ALA A 10 -2.60 -2.27 -2.28
C ALA A 10 -1.40 -1.35 -2.07
N GLY A 11 -0.33 -1.91 -1.51
CA GLY A 11 0.95 -1.23 -1.32
C GLY A 11 2.06 -2.21 -1.01
N ALA A 12 3.25 -1.69 -0.70
CA ALA A 12 4.40 -2.54 -0.38
C ALA A 12 5.26 -1.99 0.76
N VAL A 13 5.89 -2.89 1.52
CA VAL A 13 7.01 -2.61 2.41
C VAL A 13 8.28 -2.65 1.57
N VAL A 14 8.70 -1.50 1.05
CA VAL A 14 9.89 -1.44 0.19
C VAL A 14 11.15 -1.47 1.05
N LEU A 15 11.94 -2.52 0.87
CA LEU A 15 13.21 -2.71 1.54
C LEU A 15 14.39 -2.43 0.60
N ARG A 16 15.42 -1.79 1.14
CA ARG A 16 16.75 -1.82 0.53
C ARG A 16 17.79 -2.29 1.54
N THR A 17 18.84 -2.93 1.04
CA THR A 17 19.98 -3.37 1.84
C THR A 17 21.18 -2.49 1.53
N ARG A 18 21.75 -1.91 2.57
CA ARG A 18 23.01 -1.17 2.48
C ARG A 18 24.18 -2.15 2.34
N THR A 19 25.34 -1.65 1.94
CA THR A 19 26.57 -2.44 1.82
C THR A 19 27.04 -3.05 3.14
N ASP A 20 26.68 -2.43 4.28
CA ASP A 20 26.95 -2.93 5.63
C ASP A 20 25.93 -3.99 6.13
N GLY A 21 24.97 -4.39 5.29
CA GLY A 21 23.93 -5.37 5.63
C GLY A 21 22.69 -4.79 6.30
N THR A 22 22.68 -3.49 6.66
CA THR A 22 21.53 -2.83 7.27
C THR A 22 20.34 -2.80 6.31
N ARG A 23 19.14 -3.10 6.82
CA ARG A 23 17.88 -3.00 6.09
C ARG A 23 17.21 -1.67 6.38
N GLU A 24 16.82 -0.96 5.33
CA GLU A 24 16.05 0.27 5.43
C GLU A 24 14.67 0.09 4.81
N VAL A 25 13.66 0.72 5.42
CA VAL A 25 12.26 0.70 4.96
C VAL A 25 11.91 2.07 4.38
N LEU A 26 11.33 2.07 3.18
CA LEU A 26 10.78 3.29 2.58
C LEU A 26 9.45 3.67 3.24
N VAL A 27 9.32 4.94 3.60
CA VAL A 27 8.08 5.53 4.12
C VAL A 27 7.74 6.81 3.39
N VAL A 28 6.47 7.18 3.40
CA VAL A 28 5.94 8.42 2.81
C VAL A 28 5.33 9.29 3.90
N HIS A 29 5.60 10.59 3.86
CA HIS A 29 4.91 11.58 4.69
C HIS A 29 3.70 12.11 3.93
N ARG A 30 2.52 12.13 4.55
CA ARG A 30 1.27 12.62 3.93
C ARG A 30 0.84 13.94 4.57
N PRO A 31 1.12 15.11 3.97
CA PRO A 31 0.87 16.41 4.58
C PRO A 31 -0.58 16.64 5.03
N ARG A 32 -1.56 16.12 4.28
CA ARG A 32 -2.99 16.21 4.61
C ARG A 32 -3.33 15.58 5.96
N TYR A 33 -2.65 14.51 6.33
CA TYR A 33 -2.91 13.74 7.55
C TYR A 33 -1.83 13.95 8.62
N ARG A 34 -0.71 14.59 8.27
CA ARG A 34 0.47 14.79 9.12
C ARG A 34 0.96 13.46 9.73
N ASP A 35 0.96 12.42 8.91
CA ASP A 35 1.41 11.09 9.30
C ASP A 35 2.49 10.54 8.36
N ILE A 36 3.21 9.55 8.86
CA ILE A 36 4.17 8.75 8.11
C ILE A 36 3.53 7.38 7.89
N THR A 37 3.48 6.92 6.65
CA THR A 37 2.93 5.61 6.30
C THR A 37 3.80 4.87 5.30
N LEU A 38 3.50 3.60 5.07
CA LEU A 38 3.99 2.87 3.91
C LEU A 38 3.25 3.34 2.64
N PRO A 39 3.90 3.26 1.46
CA PRO A 39 3.30 3.65 0.20
C PRO A 39 2.16 2.69 -0.19
N LYS A 40 0.99 3.25 -0.52
CA LYS A 40 -0.21 2.48 -0.89
C LYS A 40 -1.32 3.37 -1.45
N GLY A 41 -2.15 2.79 -2.30
CA GLY A 41 -3.38 3.45 -2.73
C GLY A 41 -4.45 2.52 -3.27
N LYS A 42 -5.44 3.12 -3.92
CA LYS A 42 -6.71 2.45 -4.24
C LYS A 42 -6.55 1.66 -5.53
N GLN A 43 -7.16 0.48 -5.55
CA GLN A 43 -7.24 -0.33 -6.76
C GLN A 43 -8.04 0.42 -7.83
N HIS A 44 -7.49 0.55 -9.04
CA HIS A 44 -8.28 0.99 -10.19
C HIS A 44 -9.25 -0.10 -10.66
N LYS A 45 -10.28 0.29 -11.42
CA LYS A 45 -11.23 -0.69 -11.96
C LYS A 45 -10.48 -1.71 -12.82
N ASN A 46 -10.68 -3.00 -12.53
CA ASN A 46 -10.05 -4.13 -13.23
C ASN A 46 -8.51 -4.22 -13.12
N GLU A 47 -7.88 -3.45 -12.24
CA GLU A 47 -6.43 -3.53 -12.01
C GLU A 47 -6.10 -4.64 -10.99
N PRO A 48 -5.27 -5.65 -11.29
CA PRO A 48 -4.81 -6.63 -10.30
C PRO A 48 -4.09 -5.95 -9.12
N LEU A 49 -4.35 -6.42 -7.89
CA LEU A 49 -3.75 -5.83 -6.68
C LEU A 49 -2.21 -5.79 -6.67
N PRO A 50 -1.47 -6.78 -7.21
CA PRO A 50 -0.02 -6.65 -7.36
C PRO A 50 0.39 -5.47 -8.25
N LEU A 51 -0.35 -5.22 -9.34
CA LEU A 51 -0.08 -4.07 -10.22
C LEU A 51 -0.42 -2.75 -9.52
N THR A 52 -1.53 -2.71 -8.76
CA THR A 52 -1.85 -1.58 -7.88
C THR A 52 -0.69 -1.29 -6.91
N ALA A 53 -0.12 -2.29 -6.24
CA ALA A 53 0.99 -2.08 -5.31
C ALA A 53 2.22 -1.46 -5.99
N VAL A 54 2.62 -1.98 -7.16
CA VAL A 54 3.78 -1.46 -7.90
C VAL A 54 3.52 -0.03 -8.40
N ARG A 55 2.33 0.22 -8.95
CA ARG A 55 1.94 1.55 -9.45
C ARG A 55 1.95 2.58 -8.32
N GLU A 56 1.28 2.30 -7.21
CA GLU A 56 1.17 3.22 -6.08
C GLU A 56 2.53 3.54 -5.44
N VAL A 57 3.43 2.55 -5.35
CA VAL A 57 4.81 2.79 -4.90
C VAL A 57 5.53 3.74 -5.85
N ALA A 58 5.39 3.55 -7.17
CA ALA A 58 6.01 4.42 -8.15
C ALA A 58 5.42 5.84 -8.12
N GLU A 59 4.10 5.99 -7.98
CA GLU A 59 3.42 7.29 -7.91
C GLU A 59 3.79 8.08 -6.64
N GLU A 60 3.82 7.44 -5.47
CA GLU A 60 4.07 8.14 -4.21
C GLU A 60 5.57 8.38 -3.92
N THR A 61 6.47 7.61 -4.54
CA THR A 61 7.90 7.62 -4.17
C THR A 61 8.87 7.74 -5.33
N GLY A 62 8.41 7.58 -6.58
CA GLY A 62 9.27 7.49 -7.76
C GLY A 62 10.07 6.18 -7.87
N CYS A 63 9.96 5.26 -6.91
CA CYS A 63 10.74 4.03 -6.89
C CYS A 63 10.11 2.94 -7.76
N ARG A 64 10.92 2.30 -8.62
CA ARG A 64 10.56 1.06 -9.30
C ARG A 64 10.94 -0.13 -8.44
N ILE A 65 9.97 -1.01 -8.18
CA ILE A 65 10.16 -2.16 -7.28
C ILE A 65 9.82 -3.47 -7.98
N ARG A 66 10.30 -4.57 -7.40
CA ARG A 66 9.83 -5.93 -7.70
C ARG A 66 9.18 -6.48 -6.44
N LEU A 67 7.95 -6.97 -6.57
CA LEU A 67 7.25 -7.57 -5.44
C LEU A 67 7.90 -8.90 -5.04
N GLY A 68 7.95 -9.13 -3.73
CA GLY A 68 8.35 -10.38 -3.12
C GLY A 68 7.15 -11.21 -2.69
N VAL A 69 7.19 -11.68 -1.45
CA VAL A 69 6.13 -12.48 -0.85
C VAL A 69 4.93 -11.61 -0.46
N PRO A 70 3.69 -12.08 -0.63
CA PRO A 70 2.53 -11.39 -0.07
C PRO A 70 2.57 -11.43 1.46
N LEU A 71 2.12 -10.34 2.08
CA LEU A 71 1.99 -10.19 3.53
C LEU A 71 0.52 -10.25 3.96
N GLN A 72 0.28 -10.32 5.27
CA GLN A 72 -1.08 -10.29 5.81
C GLN A 72 -1.78 -8.97 5.45
N PRO A 73 -2.98 -9.01 4.84
CA PRO A 73 -3.75 -7.81 4.57
C PRO A 73 -4.17 -7.09 5.86
N VAL A 74 -4.34 -5.77 5.77
CA VAL A 74 -4.89 -4.95 6.86
C VAL A 74 -6.31 -4.53 6.51
N GLU A 75 -7.26 -4.80 7.39
CA GLU A 75 -8.67 -4.44 7.24
C GLU A 75 -9.10 -3.46 8.33
N TYR A 76 -9.82 -2.40 7.92
CA TYR A 76 -10.38 -1.42 8.84
C TYR A 76 -11.61 -0.73 8.23
N SER A 77 -12.47 -0.18 9.09
CA SER A 77 -13.66 0.54 8.66
C SER A 77 -13.40 2.04 8.51
N ILE A 78 -13.84 2.64 7.41
CA ILE A 78 -13.83 4.09 7.21
C ILE A 78 -15.23 4.63 7.49
N ARG A 79 -15.34 5.56 8.45
CA ARG A 79 -16.61 6.20 8.84
C ARG A 79 -17.34 6.75 7.61
N LYS A 80 -18.64 6.45 7.49
CA LYS A 80 -19.52 6.82 6.36
C LYS A 80 -19.18 6.19 4.99
N VAL A 81 -18.08 5.44 4.87
CA VAL A 81 -17.66 4.82 3.60
C VAL A 81 -17.85 3.31 3.64
N GLY A 82 -17.39 2.61 4.67
CA GLY A 82 -17.49 1.15 4.79
C GLY A 82 -16.13 0.48 4.97
N PRO A 83 -16.05 -0.86 4.81
CA PRO A 83 -14.82 -1.60 5.01
C PRO A 83 -13.78 -1.25 3.94
N LYS A 84 -12.51 -1.20 4.36
CA LYS A 84 -11.35 -1.06 3.47
C LYS A 84 -10.36 -2.17 3.78
N VAL A 85 -9.91 -2.84 2.73
CA VAL A 85 -8.88 -3.89 2.79
C VAL A 85 -7.67 -3.41 2.01
N VAL A 86 -6.49 -3.47 2.63
CA VAL A 86 -5.21 -3.17 2.01
C VAL A 86 -4.39 -4.45 1.92
N SER A 87 -4.09 -4.89 0.71
CA SER A 87 -3.16 -6.00 0.44
C SER A 87 -1.72 -5.48 0.41
N TRP A 88 -0.80 -6.24 0.99
CA TRP A 88 0.59 -5.84 1.17
C TRP A 88 1.54 -6.87 0.59
N TRP A 89 2.69 -6.38 0.14
CA TRP A 89 3.85 -7.13 -0.33
C TRP A 89 5.13 -6.57 0.30
#